data_AF-A0A832MEQ1-F1
#
_entry.id   AF-A0A832MEQ1-F1
#
_cell.length_a   1.000
_cell.length_b   1.000
_cell.length_c   1.000
_cell.angle_alpha   90.00
_cell.angle_beta   90.00
_cell.angle_gamma   90.00
#
_symmetry.space_group_name_H-M   'P 1'
#
loop_
_entity.id
_entity.type
_entity.pdbx_description
1 polymer ?
#
loop_
_entity_poly.entity_id
_entity_poly.type
_entity_poly.pdbx_seq_one_letter_code
_entity_poly.pdbx_strand_id
1 'polypeptide(L)'
;MRSRFWQGEPATAGAGLARRRFLTRRPRFWVRMGGAFDVGQMRIMASHRDCDGSGGSDGVEGPHLVGVAGRVASPFDNAGLSAGSVVRANEPMSRWTTLRVGGVADWYVEPGTEEDIGVIVRCCVARGLPLLVIGHGSNLLVRDGGIRGVVMALRAPVFCKVAVEGTTVLCGGGAPLRLVARAACDASVSGFEFMDGIPGTVGGALRMNAGAFGGSTFGVLQRVRYMERDGTVREGAAEEFGAQYRSCRFFKDKVVLAAVFKGVADTSTAIRERMEEMRRRRWAMQPREWSAGCVFKNTSVGAAGWLIDRAGLKGFKVGKAVVSGVHANFLINEGGASAAEMIELINRVREKVKETWGIELETEIEIVGEDVQLFGKQRTG
;
A
#
# COMPACT_ATOMS: atom_id res chain seq x y z
N MET A 1 -32.42 45.43 -47.82
CA MET A 1 -31.63 46.00 -48.93
C MET A 1 -30.32 45.21 -49.05
N ARG A 2 -30.18 44.46 -50.15
CA ARG A 2 -28.97 44.00 -50.88
C ARG A 2 -27.78 43.42 -50.07
N SER A 3 -27.58 42.09 -50.01
CA SER A 3 -26.89 41.18 -50.99
C SER A 3 -25.37 41.06 -50.73
N ARG A 4 -24.64 39.94 -50.72
CA ARG A 4 -24.66 38.62 -51.42
C ARG A 4 -23.90 37.59 -50.54
N PHE A 5 -24.32 36.33 -50.34
CA PHE A 5 -24.19 35.12 -51.18
C PHE A 5 -22.77 34.75 -51.68
N TRP A 6 -22.19 33.66 -51.15
CA TRP A 6 -22.09 32.38 -51.87
C TRP A 6 -21.78 31.19 -50.93
N GLN A 7 -22.50 30.09 -51.15
CA GLN A 7 -22.36 28.77 -50.54
C GLN A 7 -21.46 27.88 -51.41
N GLY A 8 -20.90 26.80 -50.85
CA GLY A 8 -20.35 25.70 -51.64
C GLY A 8 -19.71 24.60 -50.79
N GLU A 9 -20.53 23.66 -50.33
CA GLU A 9 -20.15 22.27 -50.00
C GLU A 9 -20.54 21.35 -51.18
N PRO A 10 -20.24 20.04 -51.21
CA PRO A 10 -19.15 19.26 -50.60
C PRO A 10 -18.44 18.32 -51.62
N ALA A 11 -17.32 17.69 -51.25
CA ALA A 11 -16.83 16.50 -51.97
C ALA A 11 -16.15 15.50 -51.03
N THR A 12 -16.72 14.30 -51.00
CA THR A 12 -16.24 13.06 -50.42
C THR A 12 -14.94 12.58 -51.06
N ALA A 13 -13.95 12.19 -50.26
CA ALA A 13 -12.99 11.15 -50.63
C ALA A 13 -12.36 10.56 -49.36
N GLY A 14 -12.58 9.25 -49.16
CA GLY A 14 -11.94 8.49 -48.09
C GLY A 14 -10.44 8.34 -48.36
N ALA A 15 -9.66 8.39 -47.29
CA ALA A 15 -8.34 7.77 -47.24
C ALA A 15 -8.07 7.38 -45.78
N GLY A 16 -7.99 6.07 -45.55
CA GLY A 16 -7.68 5.51 -44.24
C GLY A 16 -6.31 6.00 -43.76
N LEU A 17 -6.29 6.70 -42.62
CA LEU A 17 -5.05 6.91 -41.90
C LEU A 17 -4.75 5.65 -41.08
N ALA A 18 -3.83 4.86 -41.61
CA ALA A 18 -3.16 3.79 -40.90
C ALA A 18 -2.70 4.28 -39.52
N ARG A 19 -3.18 3.60 -38.46
CA ARG A 19 -2.63 3.69 -37.11
C ARG A 19 -1.15 3.32 -37.19
N ARG A 20 -0.26 4.31 -37.28
CA ARG A 20 1.17 4.11 -37.12
C ARG A 20 1.40 3.62 -35.70
N ARG A 21 1.66 2.33 -35.57
CA ARG A 21 2.29 1.72 -34.39
C ARG A 21 3.57 2.51 -34.13
N PHE A 22 3.55 3.37 -33.11
CA PHE A 22 4.78 3.85 -32.49
C PHE A 22 5.44 2.62 -31.86
N LEU A 23 6.38 2.02 -32.60
CA LEU A 23 7.44 1.21 -32.04
C LEU A 23 8.29 2.14 -31.16
N THR A 24 7.88 2.31 -29.91
CA THR A 24 8.64 3.06 -28.92
C THR A 24 9.91 2.26 -28.64
N ARG A 25 11.02 2.71 -29.24
CA ARG A 25 12.37 2.40 -28.76
C ARG A 25 12.39 2.66 -27.25
N ARG A 26 12.88 1.68 -26.47
CA ARG A 26 13.06 1.80 -25.02
C ARG A 26 13.80 3.12 -24.72
N PRO A 27 13.25 4.03 -23.90
CA PRO A 27 14.01 5.17 -23.41
C PRO A 27 15.26 4.67 -22.67
N ARG A 28 16.43 5.27 -22.94
CA ARG A 28 17.71 4.96 -22.26
C ARG A 28 17.64 5.03 -20.72
N PHE A 29 16.56 5.60 -20.17
CA PHE A 29 16.31 5.83 -18.75
C PHE A 29 16.19 4.54 -17.90
N TRP A 30 15.64 3.44 -18.44
CA TRP A 30 15.42 2.20 -17.68
C TRP A 30 16.33 1.03 -18.07
N VAL A 31 17.13 1.17 -19.12
CA VAL A 31 18.16 0.17 -19.48
C VAL A 31 19.16 -0.01 -18.33
N ARG A 32 19.29 1.00 -17.46
CA ARG A 32 20.10 0.93 -16.25
C ARG A 32 19.53 0.05 -15.13
N MET A 33 18.25 -0.31 -15.11
CA MET A 33 17.67 -1.19 -14.08
C MET A 33 17.52 -2.67 -14.51
N GLY A 34 17.58 -2.98 -15.80
CA GLY A 34 17.26 -4.30 -16.35
C GLY A 34 18.45 -5.13 -16.87
N GLY A 35 19.69 -4.76 -16.53
CA GLY A 35 20.89 -5.54 -16.81
C GLY A 35 21.78 -5.55 -15.57
N ALA A 36 22.51 -6.65 -15.34
CA ALA A 36 23.49 -6.76 -14.26
C ALA A 36 24.31 -5.46 -14.12
N PHE A 37 24.20 -4.82 -12.96
CA PHE A 37 24.81 -3.52 -12.67
C PHE A 37 26.30 -3.74 -12.41
N ASP A 38 27.17 -3.30 -13.33
CA ASP A 38 28.56 -3.01 -13.02
C ASP A 38 28.61 -1.63 -12.34
N VAL A 39 29.07 -1.61 -11.08
CA VAL A 39 29.00 -0.46 -10.18
C VAL A 39 30.38 0.21 -10.07
N GLY A 40 30.94 0.61 -11.20
CA GLY A 40 32.04 1.57 -11.24
C GLY A 40 31.53 2.99 -11.09
N GLN A 41 31.66 3.57 -9.89
CA GLN A 41 31.43 4.99 -9.55
C GLN A 41 29.96 5.46 -9.46
N MET A 42 29.31 5.22 -8.32
CA MET A 42 28.27 6.12 -7.79
C MET A 42 28.18 5.95 -6.27
N ARG A 43 28.06 7.07 -5.54
CA ARG A 43 28.05 7.09 -4.06
C ARG A 43 26.82 6.35 -3.53
N ILE A 44 27.04 5.09 -3.14
CA ILE A 44 26.14 4.32 -2.29
C ILE A 44 26.35 4.83 -0.86
N MET A 45 25.33 5.42 -0.23
CA MET A 45 25.36 5.68 1.21
C MET A 45 24.83 4.45 1.94
N ALA A 46 25.74 3.60 2.43
CA ALA A 46 25.44 2.55 3.40
C ALA A 46 25.59 3.12 4.81
N SER A 47 24.54 3.09 5.63
CA SER A 47 24.63 3.39 7.06
C SER A 47 24.74 2.10 7.85
N HIS A 48 25.92 1.81 8.40
CA HIS A 48 26.10 0.80 9.44
C HIS A 48 25.53 1.31 10.76
N ARG A 49 24.92 0.40 11.52
CA ARG A 49 24.82 0.53 12.98
C ARG A 49 24.87 -0.86 13.60
N ASP A 50 25.95 -1.06 14.36
CA ASP A 50 26.17 -2.13 15.32
C ASP A 50 25.13 -2.05 16.45
N CYS A 51 24.60 -3.21 16.82
CA CYS A 51 23.77 -3.38 18.01
C CYS A 51 24.47 -4.41 18.90
N ASP A 52 25.22 -3.94 19.89
CA ASP A 52 25.71 -4.77 20.98
C ASP A 52 24.58 -5.07 21.97
N GLY A 53 24.59 -6.31 22.44
CA GLY A 53 23.52 -6.96 23.17
C GLY A 53 23.48 -6.69 24.67
N SER A 54 22.32 -7.02 25.25
CA SER A 54 22.05 -7.05 26.68
C SER A 54 21.41 -8.39 27.06
N GLY A 55 21.90 -8.98 28.16
CA GLY A 55 21.07 -9.56 29.22
C GLY A 55 20.36 -10.88 28.94
N GLY A 56 20.73 -11.92 29.70
CA GLY A 56 20.07 -13.21 29.69
C GLY A 56 18.76 -13.28 30.49
N SER A 57 18.09 -14.42 30.38
CA SER A 57 17.45 -15.15 31.49
C SER A 57 16.80 -16.44 30.97
N ASP A 58 17.16 -17.52 31.65
CA ASP A 58 16.33 -18.61 32.18
C ASP A 58 15.39 -19.40 31.27
N GLY A 59 15.72 -20.69 31.18
CA GLY A 59 14.97 -21.71 30.48
C GLY A 59 13.71 -22.17 31.22
N VAL A 60 12.77 -22.65 30.41
CA VAL A 60 11.75 -23.62 30.80
C VAL A 60 11.59 -24.58 29.62
N GLU A 61 12.09 -25.80 29.77
CA GLU A 61 11.90 -26.89 28.82
C GLU A 61 10.47 -27.44 28.94
N GLY A 62 9.76 -27.48 27.82
CA GLY A 62 8.48 -28.16 27.64
C GLY A 62 8.55 -29.05 26.39
N PRO A 63 7.81 -30.17 26.35
CA PRO A 63 8.17 -31.32 25.53
C PRO A 63 8.01 -31.07 24.03
N HIS A 64 9.11 -31.29 23.31
CA HIS A 64 9.16 -31.31 21.85
C HIS A 64 8.45 -32.55 21.30
N LEU A 65 7.18 -32.40 20.92
CA LEU A 65 6.55 -33.26 19.93
C LEU A 65 7.02 -32.80 18.55
N VAL A 66 8.14 -33.35 18.07
CA VAL A 66 8.61 -33.17 16.70
C VAL A 66 7.71 -33.98 15.76
N GLY A 67 6.56 -33.40 15.42
CA GLY A 67 5.78 -33.84 14.26
C GLY A 67 6.52 -33.42 12.99
N VAL A 68 6.93 -34.39 12.18
CA VAL A 68 7.44 -34.14 10.82
C VAL A 68 6.27 -33.59 10.00
N ALA A 69 6.12 -32.26 9.99
CA ALA A 69 5.13 -31.59 9.16
C ALA A 69 5.51 -31.79 7.69
N GLY A 70 4.75 -32.64 6.99
CA GLY A 70 4.89 -32.79 5.54
C GLY A 70 4.76 -31.43 4.86
N ARG A 71 5.67 -31.11 3.94
CA ARG A 71 5.65 -29.87 3.16
C ARG A 71 4.32 -29.79 2.39
N VAL A 72 3.49 -28.80 2.72
CA VAL A 72 2.28 -28.50 1.95
C VAL A 72 2.70 -28.11 0.53
N ALA A 73 2.16 -28.79 -0.48
CA ALA A 73 2.46 -28.50 -1.88
C ALA A 73 2.04 -27.07 -2.23
N SER A 74 2.97 -26.30 -2.77
CA SER A 74 2.77 -24.90 -3.15
C SER A 74 2.17 -24.78 -4.55
N PRO A 75 1.29 -23.80 -4.81
CA PRO A 75 0.88 -23.48 -6.17
C PRO A 75 2.08 -23.05 -7.02
N PHE A 76 3.20 -22.66 -6.43
CA PHE A 76 4.40 -22.26 -7.16
C PHE A 76 5.47 -23.37 -7.23
N ASP A 77 5.17 -24.59 -6.79
CA ASP A 77 6.08 -25.71 -6.98
C ASP A 77 6.33 -25.92 -8.48
N ASN A 78 7.61 -26.02 -8.85
CA ASN A 78 8.08 -26.12 -10.25
C ASN A 78 7.73 -24.92 -11.14
N ALA A 79 7.30 -23.78 -10.59
CA ALA A 79 6.97 -22.59 -11.37
C ALA A 79 8.20 -21.77 -11.81
N GLY A 80 9.40 -22.14 -11.36
CA GLY A 80 10.65 -21.47 -11.71
C GLY A 80 10.89 -20.15 -10.98
N LEU A 81 10.43 -20.03 -9.72
CA LEU A 81 10.76 -18.88 -8.88
C LEU A 81 12.25 -18.86 -8.54
N SER A 82 12.83 -17.68 -8.49
CA SER A 82 14.22 -17.49 -8.09
C SER A 82 14.46 -17.91 -6.63
N ALA A 83 15.72 -18.24 -6.29
CA ALA A 83 16.10 -18.61 -4.93
C ALA A 83 15.88 -17.48 -3.90
N GLY A 84 15.73 -16.23 -4.35
CA GLY A 84 15.41 -15.09 -3.49
C GLY A 84 13.92 -14.95 -3.17
N SER A 85 13.05 -15.75 -3.77
CA SER A 85 11.62 -15.76 -3.48
C SER A 85 11.29 -16.53 -2.21
N VAL A 86 10.37 -16.00 -1.41
CA VAL A 86 9.84 -16.65 -0.21
C VAL A 86 8.39 -17.07 -0.47
N VAL A 87 8.04 -18.29 -0.07
CA VAL A 87 6.67 -18.81 -0.11
C VAL A 87 6.35 -19.45 1.23
N ARG A 88 5.28 -18.99 1.89
CA ARG A 88 4.80 -19.51 3.18
C ARG A 88 3.34 -19.94 3.05
N ALA A 89 3.04 -21.16 3.49
CA ALA A 89 1.67 -21.65 3.62
C ALA A 89 1.10 -21.23 4.98
N ASN A 90 -0.21 -21.02 5.04
CA ASN A 90 -0.93 -20.75 6.30
C ASN A 90 -0.31 -19.61 7.13
N GLU A 91 0.01 -18.49 6.49
CA GLU A 91 0.70 -17.37 7.14
C GLU A 91 -0.30 -16.45 7.87
N PRO A 92 -0.15 -16.20 9.19
CA PRO A 92 -1.03 -15.31 9.93
C PRO A 92 -0.90 -13.85 9.48
N MET A 93 -1.99 -13.24 9.03
CA MET A 93 -1.96 -11.87 8.52
C MET A 93 -1.72 -10.80 9.59
N SER A 94 -1.96 -11.11 10.87
CA SER A 94 -1.61 -10.26 12.00
C SER A 94 -0.11 -9.89 12.07
N ARG A 95 0.78 -10.69 11.45
CA ARG A 95 2.21 -10.38 11.33
C ARG A 95 2.50 -9.28 10.29
N TRP A 96 1.59 -9.07 9.36
CA TRP A 96 1.78 -8.26 8.16
C TRP A 96 0.87 -7.01 8.11
N THR A 97 0.06 -6.79 9.14
CA THR A 97 -0.77 -5.58 9.32
C THR A 97 -0.27 -4.76 10.52
N THR A 98 -0.34 -3.43 10.43
CA THR A 98 0.06 -2.56 11.56
C THR A 98 -0.94 -2.62 12.71
N LEU A 99 -2.19 -2.98 12.42
CA LEU A 99 -3.24 -3.24 13.41
C LEU A 99 -2.99 -4.54 14.21
N ARG A 100 -2.13 -5.43 13.69
CA ARG A 100 -1.82 -6.74 14.27
C ARG A 100 -3.04 -7.63 14.45
N VAL A 101 -3.94 -7.56 13.47
CA VAL A 101 -5.18 -8.33 13.39
C VAL A 101 -5.24 -8.99 12.03
N GLY A 102 -5.78 -10.21 11.98
CA GLY A 102 -5.96 -10.95 10.74
C GLY A 102 -5.82 -12.44 10.89
N GLY A 103 -6.76 -13.17 10.28
CA GLY A 103 -6.69 -14.62 10.12
C GLY A 103 -5.56 -15.04 9.17
N VAL A 104 -5.60 -16.32 8.77
CA VAL A 104 -4.53 -16.95 8.01
C VAL A 104 -4.71 -16.74 6.50
N ALA A 105 -3.65 -16.31 5.81
CA ALA A 105 -3.57 -16.38 4.35
C ALA A 105 -3.15 -17.79 3.91
N ASP A 106 -3.81 -18.33 2.88
CA ASP A 106 -3.45 -19.64 2.31
C ASP A 106 -1.98 -19.66 1.87
N TRP A 107 -1.59 -18.65 1.09
CA TRP A 107 -0.22 -18.45 0.63
C TRP A 107 0.20 -17.00 0.82
N TYR A 108 1.35 -16.80 1.44
CA TYR A 108 2.04 -15.52 1.48
C TYR A 108 3.35 -15.63 0.72
N VAL A 109 3.58 -14.71 -0.23
CA VAL A 109 4.73 -14.73 -1.12
C VAL A 109 5.47 -13.39 -1.16
N GLU A 110 6.81 -13.48 -1.16
CA GLU A 110 7.70 -12.35 -1.38
C GLU A 110 8.57 -12.66 -2.60
N PRO A 111 8.27 -12.08 -3.79
CA PRO A 111 9.07 -12.32 -4.98
C PRO A 111 10.49 -11.78 -4.81
N GLY A 112 11.48 -12.50 -5.33
CA GLY A 112 12.89 -12.09 -5.33
C GLY A 112 13.25 -11.17 -6.50
N THR A 113 12.59 -11.37 -7.64
CA THR A 113 12.82 -10.61 -8.88
C THR A 113 11.52 -10.18 -9.55
N GLU A 114 11.60 -9.31 -10.55
CA GLU A 114 10.42 -8.91 -11.31
C GLU A 114 9.84 -10.07 -12.14
N GLU A 115 10.70 -10.94 -12.65
CA GLU A 115 10.32 -12.16 -13.34
C GLU A 115 9.48 -13.06 -12.44
N ASP A 116 9.83 -13.16 -11.15
CA ASP A 116 9.06 -13.91 -10.15
C ASP A 116 7.64 -13.34 -9.99
N ILE A 117 7.48 -12.00 -10.02
CA ILE A 117 6.14 -11.37 -10.00
C ILE A 117 5.33 -11.86 -11.20
N GLY A 118 5.93 -11.85 -12.40
CA GLY A 118 5.29 -12.31 -13.62
C GLY A 118 4.88 -13.79 -13.55
N VAL A 119 5.74 -14.65 -12.99
CA VAL A 119 5.44 -16.06 -12.75
C VAL A 119 4.25 -16.19 -11.79
N ILE A 120 4.28 -15.50 -10.65
CA ILE A 120 3.24 -15.55 -9.62
C ILE A 120 1.89 -15.11 -10.19
N VAL A 121 1.86 -13.97 -10.88
CA VAL A 121 0.63 -13.40 -11.45
C VAL A 121 0.02 -14.35 -12.49
N ARG A 122 0.81 -14.86 -13.44
CA ARG A 122 0.32 -15.82 -14.44
C ARG A 122 -0.14 -17.12 -13.82
N CYS A 123 0.58 -17.61 -12.81
CA CYS A 123 0.23 -18.79 -12.05
C CYS A 123 -1.13 -18.63 -11.34
N CYS A 124 -1.36 -17.49 -10.69
CA CYS A 124 -2.62 -17.17 -10.04
C CYS A 124 -3.78 -17.16 -11.05
N VAL A 125 -3.60 -16.52 -12.20
CA VAL A 125 -4.61 -16.50 -13.28
C VAL A 125 -4.90 -17.90 -13.80
N ALA A 126 -3.86 -18.67 -14.16
CA ALA A 126 -4.02 -20.01 -14.73
C ALA A 126 -4.74 -20.98 -13.78
N ARG A 127 -4.59 -20.79 -12.47
CA ARG A 127 -5.20 -21.64 -11.43
C ARG A 127 -6.46 -21.03 -10.79
N GLY A 128 -6.91 -19.86 -11.25
CA GLY A 128 -8.06 -19.17 -10.67
C GLY A 128 -7.87 -18.75 -9.21
N LEU A 129 -6.62 -18.54 -8.76
CA LEU A 129 -6.33 -18.12 -7.40
C LEU A 129 -6.46 -16.60 -7.26
N PRO A 130 -7.27 -16.08 -6.32
CA PRO A 130 -7.29 -14.65 -6.01
C PRO A 130 -5.90 -14.17 -5.55
N LEU A 131 -5.48 -13.01 -6.04
CA LEU A 131 -4.21 -12.38 -5.66
C LEU A 131 -4.47 -11.03 -5.00
N LEU A 132 -4.01 -10.89 -3.75
CA LEU A 132 -3.97 -9.62 -3.03
C LEU A 132 -2.54 -9.13 -2.91
N VAL A 133 -2.24 -7.96 -3.46
CA VAL A 133 -0.94 -7.30 -3.27
C VAL A 133 -1.01 -6.36 -2.07
N ILE A 134 -0.05 -6.49 -1.16
CA ILE A 134 0.04 -5.67 0.05
C ILE A 134 1.40 -4.96 0.16
N GLY A 135 1.38 -3.80 0.83
CA GLY A 135 2.58 -3.14 1.34
C GLY A 135 2.86 -3.55 2.79
N HIS A 136 2.96 -2.58 3.68
CA HIS A 136 3.10 -2.83 5.13
C HIS A 136 1.79 -3.16 5.86
N GLY A 137 0.68 -3.34 5.13
CA GLY A 137 -0.64 -3.59 5.73
C GLY A 137 -1.13 -2.47 6.66
N SER A 138 -0.70 -1.23 6.42
CA SER A 138 -0.98 -0.07 7.27
C SER A 138 -2.38 0.52 7.13
N ASN A 139 -3.15 0.06 6.14
CA ASN A 139 -4.54 0.42 5.87
C ASN A 139 -5.44 -0.82 5.74
N LEU A 140 -5.03 -1.96 6.33
CA LEU A 140 -5.75 -3.22 6.19
C LEU A 140 -6.31 -3.68 7.54
N LEU A 141 -7.56 -4.15 7.50
CA LEU A 141 -8.16 -4.98 8.54
C LEU A 141 -8.51 -6.32 7.88
N VAL A 142 -7.74 -7.35 8.20
CA VAL A 142 -7.98 -8.69 7.66
C VAL A 142 -8.95 -9.42 8.60
N ARG A 143 -10.00 -10.01 8.04
CA ARG A 143 -10.99 -10.79 8.81
C ARG A 143 -10.36 -12.04 9.45
N ASP A 144 -11.01 -12.56 10.49
CA ASP A 144 -10.52 -13.70 11.27
C ASP A 144 -10.51 -15.03 10.48
N GLY A 145 -11.36 -15.17 9.46
CA GLY A 145 -11.31 -16.30 8.51
C GLY A 145 -10.12 -16.23 7.54
N GLY A 146 -9.39 -15.11 7.52
CA GLY A 146 -8.17 -14.95 6.74
C GLY A 146 -8.41 -14.70 5.26
N ILE A 147 -7.41 -15.00 4.43
CA ILE A 147 -7.41 -14.67 2.99
C ILE A 147 -7.24 -15.94 2.18
N ARG A 148 -8.19 -16.22 1.28
CA ARG A 148 -8.10 -17.30 0.31
C ARG A 148 -7.21 -16.92 -0.87
N GLY A 149 -6.42 -17.87 -1.37
CA GLY A 149 -5.53 -17.66 -2.51
C GLY A 149 -4.14 -17.14 -2.11
N VAL A 150 -3.67 -16.05 -2.73
CA VAL A 150 -2.28 -15.60 -2.61
C VAL A 150 -2.23 -14.15 -2.14
N VAL A 151 -1.42 -13.91 -1.10
CA VAL A 151 -1.02 -12.58 -0.64
C VAL A 151 0.42 -12.33 -1.07
N MET A 152 0.67 -11.28 -1.84
CA MET A 152 2.00 -10.94 -2.33
C MET A 152 2.49 -9.61 -1.74
N ALA A 153 3.73 -9.59 -1.23
CA ALA A 153 4.38 -8.40 -0.71
C ALA A 153 5.75 -8.16 -1.36
N LEU A 154 5.96 -6.97 -1.93
CA LEU A 154 7.23 -6.61 -2.59
C LEU A 154 8.26 -6.15 -1.55
N ARG A 155 8.92 -7.10 -0.88
CA ARG A 155 9.88 -6.82 0.20
C ARG A 155 11.34 -6.98 -0.19
N ALA A 156 11.64 -7.69 -1.27
CA ALA A 156 13.01 -7.89 -1.72
C ALA A 156 13.72 -6.55 -1.99
N PRO A 157 15.03 -6.42 -1.67
CA PRO A 157 15.76 -5.16 -1.79
C PRO A 157 15.63 -4.47 -3.15
N VAL A 158 15.49 -5.24 -4.24
CA VAL A 158 15.31 -4.72 -5.60
C VAL A 158 14.07 -3.82 -5.74
N PHE A 159 12.98 -4.11 -5.01
CA PHE A 159 11.74 -3.34 -5.04
C PHE A 159 11.71 -2.18 -4.05
N CYS A 160 12.71 -2.10 -3.17
CA CYS A 160 12.78 -1.10 -2.10
C CYS A 160 13.76 0.04 -2.41
N LYS A 161 14.45 -0.03 -3.56
CA LYS A 161 15.43 0.97 -3.99
C LYS A 161 14.78 2.35 -4.18
N VAL A 162 15.53 3.38 -3.81
CA VAL A 162 15.22 4.79 -4.07
C VAL A 162 16.48 5.44 -4.65
N ALA A 163 16.32 6.19 -5.73
CA ALA A 163 17.38 6.97 -6.36
C ALA A 163 16.86 8.38 -6.66
N VAL A 164 17.75 9.37 -6.63
CA VAL A 164 17.40 10.77 -6.90
C VAL A 164 18.32 11.29 -8.01
N GLU A 165 17.71 11.89 -9.04
CA GLU A 165 18.39 12.48 -10.19
C GLU A 165 17.88 13.92 -10.38
N GLY A 166 18.71 14.90 -10.01
CA GLY A 166 18.26 16.30 -9.92
C GLY A 166 17.10 16.43 -8.93
N THR A 167 15.94 16.87 -9.41
CA THR A 167 14.70 16.97 -8.61
C THR A 167 13.71 15.83 -8.84
N THR A 168 14.15 14.78 -9.54
CA THR A 168 13.33 13.59 -9.84
C THR A 168 13.69 12.46 -8.89
N VAL A 169 12.69 11.83 -8.28
CA VAL A 169 12.86 10.69 -7.37
C VAL A 169 12.31 9.42 -8.03
N LEU A 170 13.16 8.42 -8.19
CA LEU A 170 12.82 7.10 -8.72
C LEU A 170 12.77 6.12 -7.56
N CYS A 171 11.73 5.32 -7.47
CA CYS A 171 11.62 4.33 -6.40
C CYS A 171 10.83 3.10 -6.84
N GLY A 172 11.15 1.96 -6.24
CA GLY A 172 10.38 0.73 -6.44
C GLY A 172 9.05 0.75 -5.68
N GLY A 173 8.09 -0.06 -6.12
CA GLY A 173 6.76 -0.15 -5.49
C GLY A 173 6.77 -0.69 -4.07
N GLY A 174 7.82 -1.42 -3.69
CA GLY A 174 8.07 -1.90 -2.33
C GLY A 174 8.73 -0.85 -1.41
N ALA A 175 9.22 0.27 -1.96
CA ALA A 175 9.96 1.26 -1.18
C ALA A 175 9.09 1.87 -0.08
N PRO A 176 9.53 1.87 1.19
CA PRO A 176 8.86 2.58 2.26
C PRO A 176 8.82 4.09 1.99
N LEU A 177 7.66 4.71 2.22
CA LEU A 177 7.45 6.15 2.00
C LEU A 177 8.44 7.02 2.77
N ARG A 178 8.80 6.61 3.99
CA ARG A 178 9.81 7.29 4.80
C ARG A 178 11.19 7.30 4.13
N LEU A 179 11.57 6.23 3.42
CA LEU A 179 12.85 6.20 2.70
C LEU A 179 12.84 7.13 1.49
N VAL A 180 11.69 7.24 0.80
CA VAL A 180 11.50 8.21 -0.30
C VAL A 180 11.67 9.64 0.21
N ALA A 181 10.98 10.00 1.29
CA ALA A 181 11.10 11.33 1.90
C ALA A 181 12.54 11.64 2.34
N ARG A 182 13.20 10.67 2.97
CA ARG A 182 14.58 10.84 3.45
C ARG A 182 15.58 11.01 2.31
N ALA A 183 15.51 10.16 1.29
CA ALA A 183 16.39 10.26 0.13
C ALA A 183 16.22 11.60 -0.61
N ALA A 184 14.98 12.08 -0.74
CA ALA A 184 14.70 13.39 -1.32
C ALA A 184 15.30 14.53 -0.47
N CYS A 185 15.13 14.49 0.86
CA CYS A 185 15.72 15.45 1.79
C CYS A 185 17.25 15.48 1.71
N ASP A 186 17.91 14.33 1.70
CA ASP A 186 19.37 14.23 1.62
C ASP A 186 19.90 14.75 0.27
N ALA A 187 19.09 14.65 -0.78
CA ALA A 187 19.36 15.18 -2.11
C ALA A 187 18.89 16.64 -2.34
N SER A 188 18.42 17.35 -1.30
CA SER A 188 17.93 18.74 -1.42
C SER A 188 16.71 18.89 -2.37
N VAL A 189 15.80 17.92 -2.31
CA VAL A 189 14.55 17.87 -3.06
C VAL A 189 13.34 17.90 -2.12
N SER A 190 12.58 18.98 -2.16
CA SER A 190 11.32 19.17 -1.45
C SER A 190 10.12 18.61 -2.23
N GLY A 191 8.98 18.45 -1.55
CA GLY A 191 7.72 17.93 -2.08
C GLY A 191 7.34 16.58 -1.48
N PHE A 192 8.23 15.97 -0.70
CA PHE A 192 8.10 14.61 -0.18
C PHE A 192 7.98 14.56 1.35
N GLU A 193 8.03 15.69 2.03
CA GLU A 193 8.02 15.80 3.50
C GLU A 193 6.81 15.09 4.12
N PHE A 194 5.66 15.19 3.47
CA PHE A 194 4.42 14.58 3.93
C PHE A 194 4.47 13.04 4.00
N MET A 195 5.36 12.41 3.21
CA MET A 195 5.49 10.95 3.14
C MET A 195 6.22 10.36 4.37
N ASP A 196 7.04 11.17 5.06
CA ASP A 196 7.89 10.70 6.17
C ASP A 196 7.10 10.07 7.32
N GLY A 197 5.92 10.63 7.62
CA GLY A 197 5.05 10.13 8.68
C GLY A 197 4.05 9.07 8.23
N ILE A 198 3.91 8.80 6.92
CA ILE A 198 2.88 7.88 6.43
C ILE A 198 3.45 6.45 6.46
N PRO A 199 2.87 5.54 7.26
CA PRO A 199 3.28 4.14 7.23
C PRO A 199 2.81 3.52 5.91
N GLY A 200 3.70 2.84 5.19
CA GLY A 200 3.36 2.13 3.97
C GLY A 200 4.48 2.13 2.94
N THR A 201 4.18 1.56 1.79
CA THR A 201 5.06 1.50 0.61
C THR A 201 4.52 2.38 -0.51
N VAL A 202 5.35 2.70 -1.49
CA VAL A 202 4.97 3.45 -2.70
C VAL A 202 3.77 2.82 -3.42
N GLY A 203 3.76 1.50 -3.58
CA GLY A 203 2.64 0.79 -4.21
C GLY A 203 1.32 0.95 -3.45
N GLY A 204 1.36 0.83 -2.11
CA GLY A 204 0.19 1.10 -1.27
C GLY A 204 -0.26 2.56 -1.33
N ALA A 205 0.69 3.49 -1.35
CA ALA A 205 0.43 4.92 -1.44
C ALA A 205 -0.25 5.32 -2.74
N LEU A 206 0.14 4.71 -3.86
CA LEU A 206 -0.51 4.92 -5.15
C LEU A 206 -1.94 4.38 -5.17
N ARG A 207 -2.19 3.20 -4.58
CA ARG A 207 -3.56 2.67 -4.46
C ARG A 207 -4.48 3.57 -3.63
N MET A 208 -3.94 4.24 -2.61
CA MET A 208 -4.71 5.09 -1.70
C MET A 208 -4.65 6.58 -2.03
N ASN A 209 -3.89 7.01 -3.05
CA ASN A 209 -3.47 8.41 -3.20
C ASN A 209 -3.08 9.02 -1.83
N ALA A 210 -2.16 8.35 -1.13
CA ALA A 210 -1.84 8.67 0.25
C ALA A 210 -1.34 10.11 0.37
N GLY A 211 -1.70 10.77 1.46
CA GLY A 211 -1.42 12.19 1.65
C GLY A 211 -1.59 12.64 3.08
N ALA A 212 -0.84 13.65 3.48
CA ALA A 212 -0.88 14.27 4.80
C ALA A 212 -0.40 15.72 4.68
N PHE A 213 -0.79 16.58 5.62
CA PHE A 213 -0.31 17.96 5.70
C PHE A 213 -0.39 18.75 4.36
N GLY A 214 -1.46 18.54 3.59
CA GLY A 214 -1.68 19.19 2.29
C GLY A 214 -1.00 18.52 1.09
N GLY A 215 -0.06 17.60 1.31
CA GLY A 215 0.57 16.81 0.24
C GLY A 215 -0.21 15.55 -0.12
N SER A 216 -0.06 15.08 -1.36
CA SER A 216 -0.61 13.81 -1.84
C SER A 216 0.36 13.12 -2.80
N THR A 217 0.29 11.80 -2.87
CA THR A 217 1.19 10.97 -3.69
C THR A 217 1.04 11.32 -5.17
N PHE A 218 -0.19 11.53 -5.65
CA PHE A 218 -0.42 11.97 -7.02
C PHE A 218 -0.04 13.43 -7.28
N GLY A 219 0.01 14.27 -6.25
CA GLY A 219 0.46 15.66 -6.39
C GLY A 219 1.94 15.80 -6.79
N VAL A 220 2.74 14.76 -6.59
CA VAL A 220 4.16 14.72 -6.99
C VAL A 220 4.46 13.61 -8.00
N LEU A 221 3.46 12.86 -8.46
CA LEU A 221 3.64 11.73 -9.37
C LEU A 221 3.83 12.22 -10.81
N GLN A 222 4.82 11.66 -11.50
CA GLN A 222 4.94 11.81 -12.95
C GLN A 222 4.52 10.56 -13.70
N ARG A 223 5.00 9.39 -13.25
CA ARG A 223 4.88 8.16 -14.02
C ARG A 223 4.92 6.93 -13.15
N VAL A 224 4.20 5.89 -13.54
CA VAL A 224 4.22 4.59 -12.86
C VAL A 224 4.51 3.49 -13.87
N ARG A 225 5.40 2.59 -13.50
CA ARG A 225 5.60 1.29 -14.15
C ARG A 225 4.89 0.23 -13.32
N TYR A 226 4.02 -0.53 -13.96
CA TYR A 226 3.16 -1.49 -13.29
C TYR A 226 3.00 -2.77 -14.12
N MET A 227 2.68 -3.87 -13.45
CA MET A 227 2.39 -5.15 -14.06
C MET A 227 0.87 -5.39 -14.05
N GLU A 228 0.34 -5.74 -15.21
CA GLU A 228 -1.04 -6.17 -15.41
C GLU A 228 -1.27 -7.59 -14.88
N ARG A 229 -2.54 -8.00 -14.76
CA ARG A 229 -2.91 -9.34 -14.29
C ARG A 229 -2.44 -10.48 -15.20
N ASP A 230 -2.07 -10.21 -16.45
CA ASP A 230 -1.53 -11.20 -17.38
C ASP A 230 0.01 -11.31 -17.29
N GLY A 231 0.64 -10.51 -16.42
CA GLY A 231 2.10 -10.40 -16.29
C GLY A 231 2.75 -9.43 -17.28
N THR A 232 1.98 -8.74 -18.12
CA THR A 232 2.49 -7.71 -19.03
C THR A 232 2.89 -6.47 -18.24
N VAL A 233 4.06 -5.92 -18.54
CA VAL A 233 4.54 -4.68 -17.92
C VAL A 233 4.17 -3.48 -18.79
N ARG A 234 3.57 -2.47 -18.17
CA ARG A 234 3.17 -1.21 -18.78
C ARG A 234 3.72 -0.02 -18.00
N GLU A 235 3.67 1.13 -18.65
CA GLU A 235 4.03 2.42 -18.08
C GLU A 235 2.97 3.44 -18.46
N GLY A 236 2.60 4.32 -17.54
CA GLY A 236 1.62 5.38 -17.76
C GLY A 236 1.93 6.63 -16.96
N ALA A 237 1.53 7.79 -17.48
CA ALA A 237 1.64 9.07 -16.81
C ALA A 237 0.60 9.22 -15.69
N ALA A 238 0.84 10.12 -14.74
CA ALA A 238 0.01 10.30 -13.55
C ALA A 238 -1.47 10.58 -13.88
N GLU A 239 -1.71 11.34 -14.95
CA GLU A 239 -3.03 11.78 -15.42
C GLU A 239 -3.88 10.61 -15.93
N GLU A 240 -3.26 9.50 -16.34
CA GLU A 240 -3.94 8.34 -16.92
C GLU A 240 -4.64 7.47 -15.87
N PHE A 241 -4.29 7.61 -14.59
CA PHE A 241 -4.74 6.68 -13.55
C PHE A 241 -6.04 7.10 -12.83
N GLY A 242 -6.53 8.32 -13.06
CA GLY A 242 -7.81 8.79 -12.53
C GLY A 242 -7.91 8.77 -10.99
N ALA A 243 -6.85 9.20 -10.29
CA ALA A 243 -6.83 9.22 -8.83
C ALA A 243 -7.87 10.17 -8.23
N GLN A 244 -8.48 9.75 -7.13
CA GLN A 244 -9.47 10.50 -6.35
C GLN A 244 -8.96 10.70 -4.92
N TYR A 245 -9.71 11.46 -4.12
CA TYR A 245 -9.42 11.60 -2.70
C TYR A 245 -9.42 10.22 -2.03
N ARG A 246 -8.28 9.84 -1.45
CA ARG A 246 -8.08 8.55 -0.74
C ARG A 246 -8.35 7.29 -1.57
N SER A 247 -8.25 7.37 -2.90
CA SER A 247 -8.51 6.21 -3.76
C SER A 247 -7.87 6.31 -5.13
N CYS A 248 -7.30 5.21 -5.61
CA CYS A 248 -6.97 5.00 -7.02
C CYS A 248 -7.36 3.57 -7.40
N ARG A 249 -8.56 3.44 -8.00
CA ARG A 249 -9.12 2.12 -8.40
C ARG A 249 -8.26 1.43 -9.46
N PHE A 250 -7.52 2.19 -10.26
CA PHE A 250 -6.67 1.66 -11.32
C PHE A 250 -5.65 0.64 -10.80
N PHE A 251 -5.08 0.85 -9.62
CA PHE A 251 -4.07 -0.03 -9.03
C PHE A 251 -4.65 -1.11 -8.10
N LYS A 252 -5.98 -1.29 -8.03
CA LYS A 252 -6.60 -2.28 -7.14
C LYS A 252 -6.13 -3.71 -7.42
N ASP A 253 -5.81 -4.00 -8.68
CA ASP A 253 -5.55 -5.33 -9.21
C ASP A 253 -4.28 -5.43 -10.05
N LYS A 254 -3.38 -4.45 -9.91
CA LYS A 254 -2.12 -4.35 -10.63
C LYS A 254 -0.97 -4.27 -9.65
N VAL A 255 0.20 -4.73 -10.06
CA VAL A 255 1.40 -4.65 -9.22
C VAL A 255 2.17 -3.40 -9.60
N VAL A 256 2.25 -2.43 -8.69
CA VAL A 256 3.15 -1.27 -8.88
C VAL A 256 4.59 -1.77 -8.77
N LEU A 257 5.37 -1.64 -9.84
CA LEU A 257 6.77 -2.07 -9.88
C LEU A 257 7.70 -0.91 -9.50
N ALA A 258 7.45 0.28 -10.05
CA ALA A 258 8.23 1.48 -9.77
C ALA A 258 7.41 2.75 -10.04
N ALA A 259 7.80 3.84 -9.40
CA ALA A 259 7.23 5.16 -9.59
C ALA A 259 8.33 6.20 -9.80
N VAL A 260 8.00 7.21 -10.60
CA VAL A 260 8.80 8.41 -10.81
C VAL A 260 8.02 9.59 -10.27
N PHE A 261 8.63 10.30 -9.33
CA PHE A 261 8.08 11.50 -8.72
C PHE A 261 8.93 12.73 -9.05
N LYS A 262 8.30 13.91 -8.99
CA LYS A 262 8.95 15.20 -9.21
C LYS A 262 8.75 16.11 -8.01
N GLY A 263 9.87 16.54 -7.46
CA GLY A 263 9.91 17.57 -6.42
C GLY A 263 10.44 18.89 -6.95
N VAL A 264 10.78 19.76 -6.00
CA VAL A 264 11.36 21.09 -6.24
C VAL A 264 12.68 21.18 -5.47
N ALA A 265 13.66 21.91 -6.00
CA ALA A 265 14.91 22.13 -5.29
C ALA A 265 14.66 22.97 -4.03
N ASP A 266 15.21 22.56 -2.89
CA ASP A 266 15.22 23.33 -1.65
C ASP A 266 16.37 22.85 -0.76
N THR A 267 16.77 23.64 0.23
CA THR A 267 17.87 23.28 1.13
C THR A 267 17.50 22.06 1.99
N SER A 268 18.43 21.10 2.11
CA SER A 268 18.26 19.92 2.97
C SER A 268 17.90 20.27 4.42
N THR A 269 18.40 21.40 4.93
CA THR A 269 18.10 21.93 6.26
C THR A 269 16.64 22.34 6.40
N ALA A 270 16.11 23.16 5.48
CA ALA A 270 14.70 23.57 5.51
C ALA A 270 13.74 22.38 5.34
N ILE A 271 14.09 21.43 4.45
CA ILE A 271 13.31 20.19 4.27
C ILE A 271 13.28 19.39 5.57
N ARG A 272 14.42 19.24 6.24
CA ARG A 272 14.54 18.49 7.50
C ARG A 272 13.72 19.13 8.61
N GLU A 273 13.75 20.46 8.74
CA GLU A 273 12.93 21.20 9.71
C GLU A 273 11.44 20.97 9.48
N ARG A 274 10.97 21.03 8.23
CA ARG A 274 9.56 20.73 7.88
C ARG A 274 9.20 19.27 8.22
N MET A 275 10.08 18.32 7.91
CA MET A 275 9.86 16.90 8.26
C MET A 275 9.77 16.70 9.79
N GLU A 276 10.64 17.35 10.56
CA GLU A 276 10.64 17.28 12.03
C GLU A 276 9.39 17.93 12.63
N GLU A 277 8.95 19.05 12.09
CA GLU A 277 7.69 19.68 12.47
C GLU A 277 6.49 18.75 12.20
N MET A 278 6.38 18.19 11.01
CA MET A 278 5.32 17.24 10.66
C MET A 278 5.33 16.00 11.57
N ARG A 279 6.52 15.49 11.90
CA ARG A 279 6.70 14.36 12.81
C ARG A 279 6.24 14.69 14.24
N ARG A 280 6.64 15.86 14.77
CA ARG A 280 6.19 16.35 16.10
C ARG A 280 4.68 16.50 16.15
N ARG A 281 4.10 17.14 15.14
CA ARG A 281 2.64 17.29 15.00
C ARG A 281 1.94 15.93 14.97
N ARG A 282 2.45 14.97 14.19
CA ARG A 282 1.89 13.61 14.13
C ARG A 282 1.91 12.93 15.49
N TRP A 283 3.04 12.97 16.21
CA TRP A 283 3.16 12.34 17.53
C TRP A 283 2.27 12.98 18.60
N ALA A 284 2.00 14.28 18.50
CA ALA A 284 1.09 14.95 19.41
C ALA A 284 -0.39 14.59 19.16
N MET A 285 -0.75 14.23 17.92
CA MET A 285 -2.15 14.08 17.50
C MET A 285 -2.58 12.65 17.20
N GLN A 286 -1.67 11.67 17.15
CA GLN A 286 -1.99 10.30 16.75
C GLN A 286 -1.50 9.28 17.79
N PRO A 287 -2.26 8.20 18.02
CA PRO A 287 -1.85 7.12 18.91
C PRO A 287 -0.58 6.42 18.43
N ARG A 288 0.15 5.82 19.37
CA ARG A 288 1.34 4.99 19.12
C ARG A 288 1.03 3.49 19.14
N GLU A 289 -0.15 3.15 19.64
CA GLU A 289 -0.70 1.81 19.72
C GLU A 289 -1.01 1.24 18.33
N TRP A 290 -1.20 -0.08 18.25
CA TRP A 290 -1.43 -0.78 16.99
C TRP A 290 -2.74 -0.32 16.36
N SER A 291 -2.65 0.28 15.17
CA SER A 291 -3.78 0.82 14.42
C SER A 291 -3.54 0.72 12.91
N ALA A 292 -4.61 0.85 12.12
CA ALA A 292 -4.56 0.92 10.66
C ALA A 292 -4.73 2.37 10.13
N GLY A 293 -4.34 3.37 10.93
CA GLY A 293 -4.56 4.78 10.61
C GLY A 293 -6.00 5.25 10.92
N CYS A 294 -6.42 6.30 10.22
CA CYS A 294 -7.80 6.77 10.28
C CYS A 294 -8.75 5.72 9.70
N VAL A 295 -9.76 5.31 10.48
CA VAL A 295 -10.70 4.28 10.07
C VAL A 295 -11.75 4.79 9.09
N PHE A 296 -12.18 6.05 9.26
CA PHE A 296 -13.21 6.66 8.43
C PHE A 296 -12.66 7.81 7.60
N LYS A 297 -13.21 8.00 6.40
CA LYS A 297 -12.98 9.19 5.58
C LYS A 297 -13.60 10.39 6.26
N ASN A 298 -13.05 11.58 5.97
CA ASN A 298 -13.73 12.82 6.33
C ASN A 298 -15.01 12.99 5.51
N THR A 299 -15.99 13.65 6.12
CA THR A 299 -17.31 13.89 5.53
C THR A 299 -17.39 15.30 4.96
N SER A 300 -18.42 15.59 4.18
CA SER A 300 -18.68 16.95 3.66
C SER A 300 -18.93 17.97 4.78
N VAL A 301 -19.39 17.53 5.95
CA VAL A 301 -19.69 18.41 7.08
C VAL A 301 -18.51 18.61 8.02
N GLY A 302 -17.45 17.81 7.90
CA GLY A 302 -16.29 17.91 8.78
C GLY A 302 -15.51 16.61 8.96
N ALA A 303 -14.49 16.71 9.82
CA ALA A 303 -13.58 15.61 10.12
C ALA A 303 -14.29 14.49 10.91
N ALA A 304 -14.13 13.24 10.47
CA ALA A 304 -14.77 12.10 11.15
C ALA A 304 -14.32 11.98 12.61
N GLY A 305 -13.04 12.24 12.90
CA GLY A 305 -12.54 12.24 14.27
C GLY A 305 -13.25 13.24 15.19
N TRP A 306 -13.64 14.40 14.68
CA TRP A 306 -14.39 15.39 15.47
C TRP A 306 -15.81 14.91 15.77
N LEU A 307 -16.50 14.33 14.77
CA LEU A 307 -17.85 13.78 14.93
C LEU A 307 -17.88 12.64 15.96
N ILE A 308 -16.89 11.74 15.91
CA ILE A 308 -16.77 10.59 16.81
C ILE A 308 -16.44 11.06 18.24
N ASP A 309 -15.53 12.04 18.38
CA ASP A 309 -15.19 12.62 19.68
C ASP A 309 -16.41 13.29 20.33
N ARG A 310 -17.14 14.12 19.57
CA ARG A 310 -18.35 14.81 20.05
C ARG A 310 -19.54 13.88 20.28
N ALA A 311 -19.54 12.69 19.69
CA ALA A 311 -20.46 11.61 20.04
C ALA A 311 -20.07 10.90 21.37
N GLY A 312 -18.99 11.31 22.03
CA GLY A 312 -18.55 10.78 23.32
C GLY A 312 -17.87 9.41 23.25
N LEU A 313 -17.33 9.03 22.09
CA LEU A 313 -16.85 7.66 21.86
C LEU A 313 -15.37 7.43 22.17
N LYS A 314 -14.59 8.46 22.54
CA LYS A 314 -13.19 8.25 22.95
C LYS A 314 -13.11 7.27 24.13
N GLY A 315 -12.28 6.25 24.00
CA GLY A 315 -12.14 5.19 25.00
C GLY A 315 -13.23 4.12 24.98
N PHE A 316 -14.24 4.23 24.09
CA PHE A 316 -15.25 3.19 23.92
C PHE A 316 -14.61 1.88 23.44
N LYS A 317 -15.05 0.74 23.98
CA LYS A 317 -14.40 -0.56 23.78
C LYS A 317 -15.38 -1.63 23.31
N VAL A 318 -14.86 -2.54 22.48
CA VAL A 318 -15.47 -3.84 22.20
C VAL A 318 -14.35 -4.87 22.34
N GLY A 319 -14.42 -5.70 23.40
CA GLY A 319 -13.33 -6.63 23.71
C GLY A 319 -12.00 -5.91 23.91
N LYS A 320 -11.00 -6.21 23.06
CA LYS A 320 -9.68 -5.53 23.06
C LYS A 320 -9.54 -4.43 22.00
N ALA A 321 -10.57 -4.21 21.18
CA ALA A 321 -10.64 -3.10 20.24
C ALA A 321 -11.15 -1.84 20.96
N VAL A 322 -10.46 -0.71 20.75
CA VAL A 322 -10.76 0.54 21.49
C VAL A 322 -10.71 1.76 20.56
N VAL A 323 -11.62 2.70 20.74
CA VAL A 323 -11.50 4.04 20.14
C VAL A 323 -10.41 4.81 20.88
N SER A 324 -9.36 5.23 20.18
CA SER A 324 -8.23 5.93 20.80
C SER A 324 -8.67 7.18 21.56
N GLY A 325 -8.18 7.33 22.80
CA GLY A 325 -8.36 8.55 23.58
C GLY A 325 -7.62 9.76 23.00
N VAL A 326 -6.57 9.53 22.21
CA VAL A 326 -5.77 10.59 21.55
C VAL A 326 -6.51 11.12 20.32
N HIS A 327 -6.93 10.23 19.42
CA HIS A 327 -7.60 10.59 18.17
C HIS A 327 -8.78 9.66 17.89
N ALA A 328 -10.01 10.18 17.97
CA ALA A 328 -11.21 9.34 17.91
C ALA A 328 -11.44 8.61 16.57
N ASN A 329 -10.84 9.08 15.47
CA ASN A 329 -10.85 8.33 14.19
C ASN A 329 -9.83 7.17 14.11
N PHE A 330 -9.05 6.91 15.17
CA PHE A 330 -8.14 5.78 15.24
C PHE A 330 -8.76 4.72 16.16
N LEU A 331 -8.96 3.54 15.59
CA LEU A 331 -9.29 2.36 16.38
C LEU A 331 -8.00 1.58 16.64
N ILE A 332 -7.74 1.31 17.91
CA ILE A 332 -6.51 0.69 18.37
C ILE A 332 -6.78 -0.72 18.87
N ASN A 333 -5.80 -1.59 18.66
CA ASN A 333 -5.71 -2.90 19.27
C ASN A 333 -4.83 -2.78 20.52
N GLU A 334 -5.43 -2.91 21.71
CA GLU A 334 -4.72 -2.87 23.01
C GLU A 334 -3.89 -4.15 23.27
N GLY A 335 -3.92 -5.11 22.34
CA GLY A 335 -3.30 -6.41 22.45
C GLY A 335 -4.36 -7.51 22.47
N GLY A 336 -4.27 -8.41 21.48
CA GLY A 336 -5.15 -9.57 21.38
C GLY A 336 -6.53 -9.30 20.79
N ALA A 337 -6.79 -8.14 20.19
CA ALA A 337 -8.06 -7.88 19.51
C ALA A 337 -8.27 -8.82 18.32
N SER A 338 -9.50 -9.29 18.13
CA SER A 338 -9.90 -10.01 16.92
C SER A 338 -10.37 -9.05 15.83
N ALA A 339 -10.44 -9.53 14.59
CA ALA A 339 -11.01 -8.73 13.51
C ALA A 339 -12.50 -8.47 13.77
N ALA A 340 -13.23 -9.46 14.26
CA ALA A 340 -14.63 -9.34 14.63
C ALA A 340 -14.87 -8.22 15.66
N GLU A 341 -14.04 -8.12 16.70
CA GLU A 341 -14.10 -7.03 17.69
C GLU A 341 -13.86 -5.66 17.05
N MET A 342 -12.86 -5.55 16.16
CA MET A 342 -12.58 -4.30 15.44
C MET A 342 -13.74 -3.90 14.51
N ILE A 343 -14.36 -4.86 13.81
CA ILE A 343 -15.50 -4.62 12.91
C ILE A 343 -16.75 -4.22 13.70
N GLU A 344 -17.01 -4.89 14.81
CA GLU A 344 -18.11 -4.52 15.70
C GLU A 344 -17.91 -3.10 16.24
N LEU A 345 -16.68 -2.75 16.66
CA LEU A 345 -16.36 -1.39 17.08
C LEU A 345 -16.61 -0.35 15.96
N ILE A 346 -16.23 -0.67 14.72
CA ILE A 346 -16.51 0.18 13.55
C ILE A 346 -18.01 0.41 13.40
N ASN A 347 -18.82 -0.65 13.50
CA ASN A 347 -20.27 -0.57 13.35
C ASN A 347 -20.90 0.28 14.47
N ARG A 348 -20.49 0.08 15.72
CA ARG A 348 -20.95 0.88 16.87
C ARG A 348 -20.65 2.36 16.71
N VAL A 349 -19.46 2.69 16.20
CA VAL A 349 -19.09 4.07 15.91
C VAL A 349 -19.97 4.67 14.82
N ARG A 350 -20.21 3.94 13.72
CA ARG A 350 -21.10 4.39 12.63
C ARG A 350 -22.51 4.62 13.12
N GLU A 351 -23.08 3.67 13.86
CA GLU A 351 -24.43 3.75 14.43
C GLU A 351 -24.57 4.99 15.32
N LYS A 352 -23.65 5.20 16.25
CA LYS A 352 -23.72 6.32 17.18
C LYS A 352 -23.55 7.68 16.50
N VAL A 353 -22.67 7.79 15.51
CA VAL A 353 -22.51 9.02 14.73
C VAL A 353 -23.75 9.30 13.89
N LYS A 354 -24.36 8.27 13.29
CA LYS A 354 -25.63 8.40 12.56
C LYS A 354 -26.78 8.80 13.46
N GLU A 355 -26.90 8.21 14.65
CA GLU A 355 -27.90 8.58 15.65
C GLU A 355 -27.76 10.04 16.10
N THR A 356 -26.53 10.47 16.38
CA THR A 356 -26.25 11.79 16.96
C THR A 356 -26.33 12.90 15.91
N TRP A 357 -25.89 12.64 14.68
CA TRP A 357 -25.67 13.68 13.67
C TRP A 357 -26.41 13.45 12.35
N GLY A 358 -27.08 12.30 12.17
CA GLY A 358 -27.71 11.92 10.90
C GLY A 358 -26.72 11.60 9.77
N ILE A 359 -25.43 11.41 10.08
CA ILE A 359 -24.35 11.24 9.11
C ILE A 359 -23.88 9.78 9.06
N GLU A 360 -23.83 9.22 7.87
CA GLU A 360 -23.26 7.90 7.61
C GLU A 360 -21.74 8.02 7.37
N LEU A 361 -20.93 7.41 8.23
CA LEU A 361 -19.47 7.38 8.04
C LEU A 361 -19.07 6.27 7.07
N GLU A 362 -18.22 6.61 6.09
CA GLU A 362 -17.59 5.66 5.19
C GLU A 362 -16.20 5.25 5.69
N THR A 363 -15.87 3.96 5.63
CA THR A 363 -14.53 3.46 5.99
C THR A 363 -13.48 3.87 4.94
N GLU A 364 -12.30 4.29 5.40
CA GLU A 364 -11.08 4.49 4.60
C GLU A 364 -10.19 3.24 4.63
N ILE A 365 -10.19 2.50 5.74
CA ILE A 365 -9.48 1.22 5.84
C ILE A 365 -10.11 0.19 4.92
N GLU A 366 -9.26 -0.67 4.36
CA GLU A 366 -9.70 -1.77 3.50
C GLU A 366 -9.91 -3.02 4.37
N ILE A 367 -11.18 -3.42 4.49
CA ILE A 367 -11.55 -4.66 5.17
C ILE A 367 -11.51 -5.80 4.14
N VAL A 368 -10.67 -6.80 4.36
CA VAL A 368 -10.40 -7.89 3.41
C VAL A 368 -10.44 -9.26 4.08
N GLY A 369 -10.59 -10.31 3.28
CA GLY A 369 -10.68 -11.69 3.78
C GLY A 369 -12.11 -12.12 4.08
N GLU A 370 -12.24 -13.31 4.66
CA GLU A 370 -13.52 -13.99 4.90
C GLU A 370 -13.87 -14.05 6.39
N ASP A 371 -15.16 -14.13 6.68
CA ASP A 371 -15.63 -14.44 8.03
C ASP A 371 -15.27 -15.88 8.40
N VAL A 372 -15.15 -16.17 9.71
CA VAL A 372 -14.88 -17.54 10.18
C VAL A 372 -16.05 -18.43 9.77
N GLN A 373 -15.78 -19.45 8.96
CA GLN A 373 -16.79 -20.46 8.66
C GLN A 373 -17.01 -21.32 9.91
N LEU A 374 -18.12 -21.06 10.61
CA LEU A 374 -18.60 -21.95 11.67
C LEU A 374 -19.11 -23.24 11.01
N PHE A 375 -18.30 -24.29 10.99
CA PHE A 375 -18.76 -25.64 10.65
C PHE A 375 -19.76 -26.08 11.73
N GLY A 376 -21.06 -25.84 11.51
CA GLY A 376 -22.08 -26.24 12.48
C GLY A 376 -23.40 -25.48 12.46
N LYS A 377 -24.01 -25.27 11.29
CA LYS A 377 -25.47 -25.35 11.15
C LYS A 377 -25.74 -25.98 9.79
N GLN A 378 -26.04 -27.28 9.80
CA GLN A 378 -26.82 -27.86 8.72
C GLN A 378 -28.04 -26.94 8.54
N ARG A 379 -28.23 -26.43 7.32
CA ARG A 379 -29.53 -25.91 6.91
C ARG A 379 -30.48 -27.11 6.93
N THR A 380 -31.13 -27.31 8.06
CA THR A 380 -32.39 -28.04 8.14
C THR A 380 -33.51 -27.01 8.04
N GLY A 381 -34.39 -27.21 7.06
CA GLY A 381 -35.56 -26.36 6.78
C GLY A 381 -35.52 -25.77 5.40
#